data_AF-A0A0Q6SFG8-F1
#
_entry.id   AF-A0A0Q6SFG8-F1
#
_cell.length_a   1.000
_cell.length_b   1.000
_cell.length_c   1.000
_cell.angle_alpha   90.00
_cell.angle_beta   90.00
_cell.angle_gamma   90.00
#
_symmetry.space_group_name_H-M   'P 1'
#
loop_
_entity.id
_entity.type
_entity.pdbx_description
1 polymer ?
#
loop_
_entity_poly.entity_id
_entity_poly.type
_entity_poly.pdbx_seq_one_letter_code
_entity_poly.pdbx_strand_id
1 'polypeptide(L)'
;MSAALKDVRFSETEERVVPFPLSGQASTIRRCASELENVHGEEALQYWKTECRALAKRLSSLGCSEDAIRSQVMAFQTEVQVEMMRRYSDRLAAEAQDGYTLNS
;
A
#
# COMPACT_ATOMS: atom_id res chain seq x y z
N MET A 1 50.60 19.04 -2.74
CA MET A 1 49.64 18.18 -3.46
C MET A 1 48.82 17.41 -2.44
N SER A 2 47.49 17.43 -2.63
CA SER A 2 46.41 16.64 -2.02
C SER A 2 46.12 16.68 -0.51
N ALA A 3 44.89 17.09 -0.23
CA ALA A 3 44.16 17.11 1.03
C ALA A 3 43.25 15.88 1.18
N ALA A 4 42.80 15.61 2.42
CA ALA A 4 41.44 15.17 2.85
C ALA A 4 41.56 14.27 4.10
N LEU A 5 41.28 14.75 5.32
CA LEU A 5 39.97 15.04 5.94
C LEU A 5 39.17 13.80 6.38
N LYS A 6 39.17 13.63 7.71
CA LYS A 6 38.03 13.34 8.60
C LYS A 6 37.52 11.90 8.65
N ASP A 7 37.98 11.21 9.69
CA ASP A 7 37.22 10.17 10.39
C ASP A 7 35.89 10.76 10.91
N VAL A 8 34.81 10.45 10.21
CA VAL A 8 33.45 10.61 10.71
C VAL A 8 33.16 9.40 11.59
N ARG A 9 33.24 9.57 12.92
CA ARG A 9 32.60 8.63 13.84
C ARG A 9 31.09 8.79 13.67
N PHE A 10 30.43 7.78 13.13
CA PHE A 10 28.99 7.65 13.24
C PHE A 10 28.68 7.37 14.72
N SER A 11 28.23 8.40 15.43
CA SER A 11 27.67 8.27 16.77
C SER A 11 26.48 7.31 16.68
N GLU A 12 26.50 6.28 17.52
CA GLU A 12 25.44 5.32 17.79
C GLU A 12 24.16 6.06 18.16
N THR A 13 23.43 6.48 17.13
CA THR A 13 22.15 7.17 17.25
C THR A 13 21.19 6.20 16.63
N GLU A 14 20.51 5.43 17.50
CA GLU A 14 19.39 4.53 17.17
C GLU A 14 18.74 4.96 15.86
N GLU A 15 19.00 4.17 14.82
CA GLU A 15 18.55 4.38 13.46
C GLU A 15 17.03 4.15 13.44
N ARG A 16 16.29 5.09 14.00
CA ARG A 16 14.84 5.01 14.08
C ARG A 16 14.33 5.36 12.69
N VAL A 17 14.16 4.33 11.88
CA VAL A 17 13.45 4.39 10.59
C VAL A 17 12.06 4.96 10.87
N VAL A 18 11.91 6.27 10.68
CA VAL A 18 10.60 6.91 10.63
C VAL A 18 10.07 6.69 9.23
N PRO A 19 9.01 5.88 9.03
CA PRO A 19 8.38 5.81 7.73
C PRO A 19 7.81 7.21 7.44
N PHE A 20 8.49 7.97 6.58
CA PHE A 20 7.89 9.04 5.79
C PHE A 20 6.54 8.53 5.30
N PRO A 21 5.42 9.25 5.44
CA PRO A 21 4.10 8.67 5.71
C PRO A 21 3.64 7.65 4.65
N LEU A 22 4.12 6.42 4.77
CA LEU A 22 3.58 5.22 4.13
C LEU A 22 2.21 4.92 4.73
N SER A 23 1.92 5.45 5.92
CA SER A 23 0.61 5.38 6.57
C SER A 23 -0.50 5.96 5.71
N GLY A 24 -0.26 7.05 4.96
CA GLY A 24 -1.27 7.65 4.07
C GLY A 24 -1.57 6.80 2.84
N GLN A 25 -0.55 6.14 2.29
CA GLN A 25 -0.73 5.23 1.16
C GLN A 25 -1.36 3.90 1.63
N ALA A 26 -0.88 3.34 2.74
CA ALA A 26 -1.42 2.13 3.35
C ALA A 26 -2.87 2.30 3.87
N SER A 27 -3.24 3.47 4.41
CA SER A 27 -4.63 3.74 4.79
C SER A 27 -5.54 3.82 3.56
N THR A 28 -5.05 4.40 2.47
CA THR A 28 -5.77 4.45 1.19
C THR A 28 -5.96 3.05 0.63
N ILE A 29 -4.89 2.23 0.61
CA ILE A 29 -4.92 0.83 0.17
C ILE A 29 -5.94 0.03 0.98
N ARG A 30 -5.87 0.10 2.31
CA ARG A 30 -6.80 -0.60 3.22
C ARG A 30 -8.25 -0.17 3.03
N ARG A 31 -8.51 1.12 2.84
CA ARG A 31 -9.85 1.63 2.53
C ARG A 31 -10.33 1.09 1.19
N CYS A 32 -9.53 1.21 0.13
CA CYS A 32 -9.90 0.72 -1.20
C CYS A 32 -10.18 -0.79 -1.21
N ALA A 33 -9.35 -1.59 -0.54
CA ALA A 33 -9.57 -3.03 -0.38
C ALA A 33 -10.90 -3.31 0.34
N SER A 34 -11.18 -2.59 1.42
CA SER A 34 -12.44 -2.75 2.17
C SER A 34 -13.68 -2.34 1.36
N GLU A 35 -13.60 -1.26 0.59
CA GLU A 35 -14.72 -0.84 -0.26
C GLU A 35 -14.94 -1.87 -1.38
N LEU A 36 -13.88 -2.34 -2.02
CA LEU A 36 -13.94 -3.37 -3.07
C LEU A 36 -14.42 -4.74 -2.57
N GLU A 37 -14.27 -5.04 -1.28
CA GLU A 37 -14.90 -6.20 -0.66
C GLU A 37 -16.42 -6.05 -0.51
N ASN A 38 -16.93 -4.83 -0.41
CA ASN A 38 -18.35 -4.54 -0.23
C ASN A 38 -19.10 -4.30 -1.54
N VAL A 39 -18.42 -3.85 -2.60
CA VAL A 39 -19.02 -3.65 -3.94
C VAL A 39 -18.61 -4.75 -4.90
N HIS A 40 -19.54 -5.17 -5.77
CA HIS A 40 -19.31 -6.26 -6.71
C HIS A 40 -19.77 -5.93 -8.14
N GLY A 41 -19.23 -6.64 -9.12
CA GLY A 41 -19.60 -6.48 -10.52
C GLY A 41 -19.23 -5.13 -11.10
N GLU A 42 -20.14 -4.52 -11.85
CA GLU A 42 -19.88 -3.27 -12.57
C GLU A 42 -19.60 -2.10 -11.62
N GLU A 43 -20.22 -2.06 -10.44
CA GLU A 43 -19.99 -1.00 -9.46
C GLU A 43 -18.55 -1.00 -8.94
N ALA A 44 -18.02 -2.19 -8.63
CA ALA A 44 -16.62 -2.36 -8.23
C ALA A 44 -15.66 -1.91 -9.34
N LEU A 45 -15.98 -2.25 -10.59
CA LEU A 45 -15.17 -1.84 -11.74
C LEU A 45 -15.17 -0.33 -11.94
N GLN A 46 -16.31 0.34 -11.78
CA GLN A 46 -16.41 1.80 -11.90
C GLN A 46 -15.71 2.53 -10.75
N TYR A 47 -15.86 2.03 -9.53
CA TYR A 47 -15.11 2.52 -8.37
C TYR A 47 -13.61 2.40 -8.62
N TRP A 48 -13.14 1.22 -9.04
CA TRP A 48 -11.72 0.96 -9.28
C TRP A 48 -11.11 1.86 -10.35
N LYS A 49 -11.81 2.01 -11.47
CA LYS A 49 -11.39 2.93 -12.53
C LYS A 49 -11.32 4.38 -12.03
N THR A 50 -12.22 4.78 -11.15
CA THR A 50 -12.25 6.13 -10.59
C THR A 50 -11.08 6.39 -9.64
N GLU A 51 -10.77 5.43 -8.76
CA GLU A 51 -9.60 5.52 -7.88
C GLU A 51 -8.28 5.57 -8.65
N CYS A 52 -8.13 4.72 -9.68
CA CYS A 52 -6.95 4.75 -10.55
C CYS A 52 -6.79 6.09 -11.27
N ARG A 53 -7.89 6.66 -11.79
CA ARG A 53 -7.88 7.99 -12.43
C ARG A 53 -7.56 9.10 -11.42
N ALA A 54 -8.10 9.03 -10.21
CA ALA A 54 -7.82 9.99 -9.16
C ALA A 54 -6.36 9.97 -8.72
N LEU A 55 -5.75 8.77 -8.62
CA LEU A 55 -4.32 8.62 -8.37
C LEU A 55 -3.50 9.22 -9.53
N ALA A 56 -3.79 8.84 -10.77
CA ALA A 56 -3.08 9.37 -11.94
C ALA A 56 -3.17 10.91 -12.02
N LYS A 57 -4.35 11.49 -11.74
CA LYS A 57 -4.53 12.94 -11.70
C LYS A 57 -3.70 13.61 -10.61
N ARG A 58 -3.65 13.03 -9.40
CA ARG A 58 -2.79 13.52 -8.32
C ARG A 58 -1.32 13.52 -8.73
N LEU A 59 -0.84 12.42 -9.29
CA LEU A 59 0.55 12.31 -9.73
C LEU A 59 0.87 13.25 -10.90
N SER A 60 -0.05 13.41 -11.84
CA SER A 60 0.07 14.39 -12.91
C SER A 60 0.14 15.82 -12.37
N SER A 61 -0.66 16.17 -11.37
CA SER A 61 -0.61 17.50 -10.73
C SER A 61 0.70 17.77 -9.98
N LEU A 62 1.42 16.71 -9.58
CA LEU A 62 2.75 16.80 -8.98
C LEU A 62 3.88 16.91 -10.02
N GLY A 63 3.54 16.89 -11.32
CA GLY A 63 4.51 16.98 -12.42
C GLY A 63 5.23 15.67 -12.73
N CYS A 64 4.71 14.52 -12.28
CA CYS A 64 5.27 13.22 -12.62
C CYS A 64 5.16 12.95 -14.13
N SER A 65 6.17 12.28 -14.70
CA SER A 65 6.11 11.78 -16.09
C SER A 65 5.07 10.67 -16.24
N GLU A 66 4.57 10.46 -17.46
CA GLU A 66 3.58 9.43 -17.74
C GLU A 66 4.05 8.02 -17.34
N ASP A 67 5.33 7.70 -17.57
CA ASP A 67 5.94 6.43 -17.17
C ASP A 67 5.98 6.25 -15.64
N ALA A 68 6.29 7.32 -14.90
CA ALA A 68 6.27 7.31 -13.45
C ALA A 68 4.85 7.14 -12.90
N ILE A 69 3.88 7.85 -13.51
CA ILE A 69 2.45 7.71 -13.17
C ILE A 69 1.99 6.27 -13.41
N ARG A 70 2.30 5.70 -14.58
CA ARG A 70 1.94 4.32 -14.92
C ARG A 70 2.53 3.34 -13.90
N SER A 71 3.81 3.47 -13.60
CA SER A 71 4.52 2.59 -12.66
C SER A 71 3.90 2.66 -11.26
N GLN A 72 3.58 3.86 -10.79
CA GLN A 72 3.02 4.07 -9.46
C GLN A 72 1.55 3.64 -9.38
N VAL A 73 0.78 3.79 -10.47
CA VAL A 73 -0.56 3.23 -10.58
C VAL A 73 -0.50 1.71 -10.55
N MET A 74 0.43 1.06 -11.26
CA MET A 74 0.59 -0.40 -11.21
C MET A 74 0.98 -0.88 -9.81
N ALA A 75 1.91 -0.19 -9.14
CA ALA A 75 2.27 -0.50 -7.76
C ALA A 75 1.05 -0.39 -6.83
N PHE A 76 0.27 0.69 -6.94
CA PHE A 76 -0.96 0.85 -6.16
C PHE A 76 -1.96 -0.27 -6.40
N GLN A 77 -2.14 -0.70 -7.65
CA GLN A 77 -3.03 -1.82 -7.98
C GLN A 77 -2.56 -3.11 -7.30
N THR A 78 -1.26 -3.43 -7.37
CA THR A 78 -0.68 -4.61 -6.73
C THR A 78 -0.90 -4.59 -5.22
N GLU A 79 -0.63 -3.46 -4.56
CA GLU A 79 -0.78 -3.35 -3.10
C GLU A 79 -2.23 -3.53 -2.65
N VAL A 80 -3.21 -3.01 -3.40
CA VAL A 80 -4.63 -3.23 -3.11
C VAL A 80 -5.00 -4.71 -3.26
N GLN A 81 -4.53 -5.37 -4.31
CA GLN A 81 -4.77 -6.80 -4.50
C GLN A 81 -4.14 -7.64 -3.38
N VAL A 82 -2.92 -7.30 -2.96
CA VAL A 82 -2.25 -7.96 -1.83
C VAL A 82 -3.04 -7.79 -0.54
N GLU A 83 -3.53 -6.58 -0.24
CA GLU A 83 -4.34 -6.34 0.96
C GLU A 83 -5.68 -7.10 0.92
N MET A 84 -6.33 -7.18 -0.24
CA MET A 84 -7.55 -8.00 -0.41
C MET A 84 -7.26 -9.49 -0.17
N MET A 85 -6.18 -10.02 -0.75
CA MET A 85 -5.79 -11.42 -0.52
C MET A 85 -5.48 -11.69 0.94
N ARG A 86 -4.76 -10.77 1.61
CA ARG A 86 -4.44 -10.87 3.03
C ARG A 86 -5.71 -10.93 3.88
N ARG A 87 -6.67 -10.03 3.65
CA ARG A 87 -7.96 -10.02 4.37
C ARG A 87 -8.75 -11.30 4.14
N TYR A 88 -8.77 -11.80 2.91
CA TYR A 88 -9.41 -13.07 2.59
C TYR A 88 -8.77 -14.24 3.36
N SER A 89 -7.43 -14.31 3.37
CA SER A 89 -6.69 -15.33 4.13
C SER A 89 -6.92 -15.22 5.64
N ASP A 90 -6.91 -14.01 6.20
CA ASP A 90 -7.16 -13.77 7.63
C ASP A 90 -8.56 -14.26 8.03
N ARG A 91 -9.58 -14.03 7.18
CA ARG A 91 -10.94 -14.52 7.41
C ARG A 91 -11.04 -16.05 7.37
N LEU A 92 -10.41 -16.69 6.37
CA LEU A 92 -10.37 -18.16 6.30
C LEU A 92 -9.66 -18.77 7.52
N ALA A 93 -8.59 -18.14 8.01
CA ALA A 93 -7.89 -18.58 9.21
C ALA A 93 -8.77 -18.45 10.46
N ALA A 94 -9.53 -17.37 10.59
CA ALA A 94 -10.49 -17.17 11.69
C ALA A 94 -11.61 -18.22 11.66
N GLU A 95 -12.22 -18.46 10.49
CA GLU A 95 -13.26 -19.49 10.30
C GLU A 95 -12.76 -20.90 10.69
N ALA A 96 -11.49 -21.21 10.40
CA ALA A 96 -10.88 -22.48 10.79
C ALA A 96 -10.64 -22.60 12.32
N GLN A 97 -10.29 -21.50 12.99
CA GLN A 97 -10.09 -21.45 14.44
C GLN A 97 -11.42 -21.58 15.20
N ASP A 98 -12.48 -20.94 14.71
CA ASP A 98 -13.82 -21.02 15.28
C ASP A 98 -14.39 -22.45 15.15
N GLY A 99 -14.19 -23.10 13.99
CA GLY A 99 -14.60 -24.49 13.79
C GLY A 99 -13.91 -25.49 14.71
N TYR A 100 -12.67 -25.22 15.14
CA TYR A 100 -11.96 -26.04 16.12
C TYR A 100 -12.48 -25.83 17.55
N THR A 101 -12.81 -24.58 17.91
CA THR A 101 -13.28 -24.21 19.24
C THR A 101 -14.69 -24.76 19.55
N LEU A 102 -15.56 -24.86 18.55
CA LEU A 102 -16.91 -25.42 18.72
C LEU A 102 -16.97 -26.95 18.83
N ASN A 103 -15.85 -27.63 18.53
CA ASN A 103 -15.75 -29.10 18.53
C ASN A 103 -14.94 -29.66 19.71
N SER A 104 -14.49 -28.81 20.64
CA SER A 104 -13.86 -29.20 21.94
C SER A 104 -14.83 -28.98 23.10
#